data_AF-A6I8J7-F1
#
_entry.id   AF-A6I8J7-F1
#
_cell.length_a   1.000
_cell.length_b   1.000
_cell.length_c   1.000
_cell.angle_alpha   90.00
_cell.angle_beta   90.00
_cell.angle_gamma   90.00
#
_symmetry.space_group_name_H-M   'P 1'
#
loop_
_entity.id
_entity.type
_entity.pdbx_description
1 polymer ?
#
loop_
_entity_poly.entity_id
_entity_poly.type
_entity_poly.pdbx_seq_one_letter_code
_entity_poly.pdbx_strand_id
1 'polypeptide(L)'
;MLAHLINGFIKMVSFGRDFEQQLSFYVESRSMFCNLEPVLVQLIHSVNRLAMETRKVMKGNHSRKTAAFVRACVAYCFITIPSLVGIFTRLNLYLHSGQVALANQCLSQADAFFKAAISLVPEVPKSISIDGKLRPSEPFLLEFLCNFFSTLLIVPDHPEHGVLFLVRELLNVIQDYTWEDSSDDKIRIYTSVLHLLSAMSQDTYLYHIDKVDSNDSLYGGDSRFLAENSKLCEAAMVQILEHLKTLAKDEALKRQSLLGLSFFNSILAHGDLRNNKLNQLSVNLWHLAQRHGCADTRTMVKTLDYIKKRSKQPDMNHLSELALRLPLQTRT
;
A
#
# COMPACT_ATOMS: atom_id res chain seq x y z
N MET A 1 -7.87 24.56 -21.16
CA MET A 1 -9.09 24.78 -21.97
C MET A 1 -9.24 23.74 -23.08
N LEU A 2 -8.33 23.61 -24.05
CA LEU A 2 -8.44 22.63 -25.15
C LEU A 2 -8.53 21.17 -24.68
N ALA A 3 -7.61 20.72 -23.83
CA ALA A 3 -7.63 19.35 -23.30
C ALA A 3 -8.92 19.03 -22.51
N HIS A 4 -9.55 20.03 -21.89
CA HIS A 4 -10.81 19.84 -21.17
C HIS A 4 -11.98 19.61 -22.14
N LEU A 5 -12.02 20.35 -23.24
CA LEU A 5 -13.03 20.15 -24.30
C LEU A 5 -12.86 18.79 -24.97
N ILE A 6 -11.63 18.38 -25.29
CA ILE A 6 -11.32 17.06 -25.86
C ILE A 6 -11.74 15.96 -24.88
N ASN A 7 -11.41 16.10 -23.60
CA ASN A 7 -11.84 15.15 -22.57
C ASN A 7 -13.37 15.09 -22.43
N GLY A 8 -14.06 16.24 -22.58
CA GLY A 8 -15.52 16.29 -22.64
C GLY A 8 -16.07 15.50 -23.83
N PHE A 9 -15.51 15.71 -25.01
CA PHE A 9 -15.87 14.98 -26.22
C PHE A 9 -15.65 13.46 -26.07
N ILE A 10 -14.46 13.03 -25.63
CA ILE A 10 -14.12 11.62 -25.42
C ILE A 10 -15.11 10.94 -24.47
N LYS A 11 -15.55 11.63 -23.42
CA LYS A 11 -16.53 11.10 -22.45
C LYS A 11 -17.94 10.95 -23.02
N MET A 12 -18.29 11.73 -24.05
CA MET A 12 -19.61 11.73 -24.67
C MET A 12 -19.73 10.68 -25.79
N VAL A 13 -18.62 10.28 -26.41
CA VAL A 13 -18.63 9.24 -27.45
C VAL A 13 -18.90 7.88 -26.81
N SER A 14 -20.04 7.28 -27.17
CA SER A 14 -20.43 5.94 -26.72
C SER A 14 -20.93 5.10 -27.88
N PHE A 15 -20.32 3.92 -28.06
CA PHE A 15 -20.79 2.87 -28.98
C PHE A 15 -21.68 1.83 -28.28
N GLY A 16 -22.22 2.16 -27.10
CA GLY A 16 -23.09 1.27 -26.34
C GLY A 16 -22.38 -0.02 -25.92
N ARG A 17 -22.88 -1.16 -26.40
CA ARG A 17 -22.30 -2.49 -26.11
C ARG A 17 -21.25 -2.95 -27.11
N ASP A 18 -20.96 -2.15 -28.14
CA ASP A 18 -19.86 -2.43 -29.04
C ASP A 18 -18.53 -1.99 -28.43
N PHE A 19 -18.02 -2.84 -27.54
CA PHE A 19 -16.79 -2.57 -26.80
C PHE A 19 -15.56 -2.56 -27.70
N GLU A 20 -15.55 -3.33 -28.79
CA GLU A 20 -14.45 -3.35 -29.76
C GLU A 20 -14.38 -2.02 -30.50
N GLN A 21 -15.50 -1.51 -31.01
CA GLN A 21 -15.56 -0.20 -31.65
C GLN A 21 -15.18 0.92 -30.68
N GLN A 22 -15.62 0.83 -29.41
CA GLN A 22 -15.23 1.80 -28.39
C GLN A 22 -13.71 1.79 -28.12
N LEU A 23 -13.08 0.62 -28.07
CA LEU A 23 -11.63 0.52 -27.90
C LEU A 23 -10.88 1.07 -29.12
N SER A 24 -11.35 0.76 -30.34
CA SER A 24 -10.78 1.31 -31.58
C SER A 24 -10.81 2.84 -31.58
N PHE A 25 -11.91 3.45 -31.16
CA PHE A 25 -12.01 4.90 -30.99
C PHE A 25 -10.95 5.45 -30.02
N TYR A 26 -10.69 4.77 -28.90
CA TYR A 26 -9.64 5.19 -27.97
C TYR A 26 -8.22 5.02 -28.54
N VAL A 27 -7.98 3.98 -29.33
CA VAL A 27 -6.70 3.77 -30.04
C VAL A 27 -6.43 4.90 -31.03
N GLU A 28 -7.43 5.27 -31.84
CA GLU A 28 -7.34 6.42 -32.76
C GLU A 28 -7.17 7.74 -32.00
N SER A 29 -7.93 7.94 -30.92
CA SER A 29 -7.80 9.14 -30.08
C SER A 29 -6.40 9.29 -29.50
N ARG A 30 -5.77 8.18 -29.08
CA ARG A 30 -4.40 8.21 -28.57
C ARG A 30 -3.39 8.66 -29.60
N SER A 31 -3.51 8.19 -30.84
CA SER A 31 -2.58 8.57 -31.92
C SER A 31 -2.77 10.04 -32.30
N MET A 32 -4.01 10.52 -32.33
CA MET A 32 -4.34 11.92 -32.65
C MET A 32 -3.92 12.91 -31.55
N PHE A 33 -4.01 12.51 -30.28
CA PHE A 33 -3.74 13.37 -29.12
C PHE A 33 -2.48 12.97 -28.34
N CYS A 34 -1.51 12.37 -29.01
CA CYS A 34 -0.30 11.79 -28.39
C CYS A 34 0.53 12.78 -27.56
N ASN A 35 0.45 14.08 -27.85
CA ASN A 35 1.18 15.13 -27.13
C ASN A 35 0.37 15.82 -26.02
N LEU A 36 -0.88 15.40 -25.79
CA LEU A 36 -1.76 16.00 -24.79
C LEU A 36 -1.90 15.08 -23.57
N GLU A 37 -0.99 15.22 -22.61
CA GLU A 37 -0.96 14.36 -21.41
C GLU A 37 -2.31 14.27 -20.68
N PRO A 38 -3.07 15.36 -20.42
CA PRO A 38 -4.37 15.25 -19.76
C PRO A 38 -5.41 14.45 -20.56
N VAL A 39 -5.23 14.34 -21.88
CA VAL A 39 -6.07 13.52 -22.76
C VAL A 39 -5.66 12.05 -22.66
N LEU A 40 -4.35 11.77 -22.67
CA LEU A 40 -3.84 10.40 -22.49
C LEU A 40 -4.27 9.81 -21.14
N VAL A 41 -4.18 10.59 -20.06
CA VAL A 41 -4.68 10.18 -18.73
C VAL A 41 -6.17 9.84 -18.78
N GLN A 42 -6.98 10.70 -19.41
CA GLN A 42 -8.41 10.44 -19.58
C GLN A 42 -8.68 9.18 -20.40
N LEU A 43 -7.92 8.94 -21.46
CA LEU A 43 -8.06 7.73 -22.28
C LEU A 43 -7.74 6.47 -21.47
N ILE A 44 -6.65 6.45 -20.69
CA ILE A 44 -6.30 5.32 -19.82
C ILE A 44 -7.44 5.02 -18.84
N HIS A 45 -7.99 6.04 -18.17
CA HIS A 45 -9.15 5.84 -17.29
C HIS A 45 -10.38 5.34 -18.05
N SER A 46 -10.62 5.80 -19.27
CA SER A 46 -11.76 5.38 -20.10
C SER A 46 -11.62 3.93 -20.56
N VAL A 47 -10.40 3.49 -20.89
CA VAL A 47 -10.09 2.08 -21.23
C VAL A 47 -10.19 1.18 -20.00
N ASN A 48 -9.69 1.61 -18.84
CA ASN A 48 -9.87 0.89 -17.58
C ASN A 48 -11.36 0.72 -17.24
N ARG A 49 -12.17 1.77 -17.43
CA ARG A 49 -13.61 1.70 -17.27
C ARG A 49 -14.25 0.72 -18.26
N LEU A 50 -13.82 0.73 -19.53
CA LEU A 50 -14.33 -0.19 -20.55
C LEU A 50 -14.07 -1.66 -20.18
N ALA A 51 -12.89 -1.97 -19.65
CA ALA A 51 -12.58 -3.30 -19.12
C ALA A 51 -13.50 -3.69 -17.95
N MET A 52 -13.77 -2.76 -17.02
CA MET A 52 -14.67 -3.00 -15.89
C MET A 52 -16.14 -3.13 -16.31
N GLU A 53 -16.63 -2.37 -17.28
CA GLU A 53 -17.97 -2.55 -17.85
C GLU A 53 -18.08 -3.91 -18.56
N THR A 54 -17.04 -4.34 -19.26
CA THR A 54 -16.98 -5.69 -19.84
C THR A 54 -17.08 -6.76 -18.75
N ARG A 55 -16.30 -6.63 -17.65
CA ARG A 55 -16.40 -7.50 -16.46
C ARG A 55 -17.83 -7.57 -15.93
N LYS A 56 -18.48 -6.40 -15.80
CA LYS A 56 -19.84 -6.27 -15.26
C LYS A 56 -20.86 -7.00 -16.12
N VAL A 57 -20.81 -6.83 -17.45
CA VAL A 57 -21.69 -7.54 -18.40
C VAL A 57 -21.46 -9.05 -18.32
N MET A 58 -20.20 -9.47 -18.21
CA MET A 58 -19.83 -10.88 -18.13
C MET A 58 -19.97 -11.48 -16.71
N LYS A 59 -20.34 -10.69 -15.70
CA LYS A 59 -20.38 -11.09 -14.27
C LYS A 59 -19.07 -11.75 -13.83
N GLY A 60 -17.94 -11.24 -14.31
CA GLY A 60 -16.60 -11.78 -14.09
C GLY A 60 -16.31 -13.14 -14.75
N ASN A 61 -17.22 -13.70 -15.56
CA ASN A 61 -17.01 -14.94 -16.32
C ASN A 61 -16.65 -14.61 -17.76
N HIS A 62 -15.36 -14.40 -18.03
CA HIS A 62 -14.92 -14.07 -19.38
C HIS A 62 -14.89 -15.29 -20.29
N SER A 63 -15.44 -15.14 -21.51
CA SER A 63 -15.18 -16.06 -22.61
C SER A 63 -13.74 -15.85 -23.13
N ARG A 64 -13.24 -16.76 -23.98
CA ARG A 64 -11.94 -16.58 -24.64
C ARG A 64 -11.87 -15.24 -25.39
N LYS A 65 -12.98 -14.83 -26.04
CA LYS A 65 -13.07 -13.56 -26.78
C LYS A 65 -13.02 -12.35 -25.84
N THR A 66 -13.84 -12.33 -24.79
CA THR A 66 -13.87 -11.19 -23.87
C THR A 66 -12.61 -11.09 -23.01
N ALA A 67 -11.99 -12.22 -22.66
CA ALA A 67 -10.69 -12.22 -21.99
C ALA A 67 -9.58 -11.64 -22.89
N ALA A 68 -9.58 -11.99 -24.19
CA ALA A 68 -8.64 -11.40 -25.15
C ALA A 68 -8.88 -9.88 -25.31
N PHE A 69 -10.13 -9.46 -25.37
CA PHE A 69 -10.50 -8.05 -25.41
C PHE A 69 -10.02 -7.28 -24.17
N VAL A 70 -10.26 -7.79 -22.96
CA VAL A 70 -9.79 -7.13 -21.74
C VAL A 70 -8.26 -7.07 -21.70
N ARG A 71 -7.56 -8.13 -22.13
CA ARG A 71 -6.10 -8.08 -22.28
C ARG A 71 -5.64 -7.00 -23.26
N ALA A 72 -6.38 -6.74 -24.33
CA ALA A 72 -6.09 -5.63 -25.25
C ALA A 72 -6.28 -4.25 -24.58
N CYS A 73 -7.33 -4.07 -23.76
CA CYS A 73 -7.51 -2.86 -22.94
C CYS A 73 -6.33 -2.66 -21.97
N VAL A 74 -5.95 -3.73 -21.27
CA VAL A 74 -4.85 -3.73 -20.30
C VAL A 74 -3.52 -3.42 -21.00
N ALA A 75 -3.25 -4.03 -22.16
CA ALA A 75 -2.08 -3.74 -22.97
C ALA A 75 -2.05 -2.27 -23.43
N TYR A 76 -3.18 -1.74 -23.92
CA TYR A 76 -3.32 -0.33 -24.28
C TYR A 76 -2.89 0.59 -23.14
N CYS A 77 -3.38 0.36 -21.91
CA CYS A 77 -2.98 1.15 -20.75
C CYS A 77 -1.47 1.04 -20.49
N PHE A 78 -0.93 -0.18 -20.51
CA PHE A 78 0.48 -0.45 -20.21
C PHE A 78 1.44 0.29 -21.14
N ILE A 79 1.15 0.32 -22.45
CA ILE A 79 2.01 1.00 -23.42
C ILE A 79 1.74 2.51 -23.51
N THR A 80 0.67 3.03 -22.89
CA THR A 80 0.36 4.47 -22.89
C THR A 80 0.93 5.17 -21.66
N ILE A 81 0.97 4.52 -20.49
CA ILE A 81 1.47 5.16 -19.26
C ILE A 81 2.93 5.65 -19.38
N PRO A 82 3.87 4.93 -20.01
CA PRO A 82 5.25 5.43 -20.17
C PRO A 82 5.37 6.76 -20.90
N SER A 83 4.39 7.14 -21.73
CA SER A 83 4.44 8.40 -22.48
C SER A 83 4.04 9.64 -21.66
N LEU A 84 3.64 9.47 -20.41
CA LEU A 84 3.27 10.57 -19.51
C LEU A 84 4.52 11.11 -18.80
N VAL A 85 4.57 12.41 -18.54
CA VAL A 85 5.71 13.03 -17.85
C VAL A 85 5.56 12.91 -16.34
N GLY A 86 4.35 13.11 -15.80
CA GLY A 86 4.11 13.13 -14.36
C GLY A 86 4.39 11.79 -13.68
N ILE A 87 5.42 11.72 -12.82
CA ILE A 87 5.80 10.48 -12.12
C ILE A 87 4.68 9.92 -11.23
N PHE A 88 4.03 10.78 -10.44
CA PHE A 88 2.89 10.35 -9.61
C PHE A 88 1.67 9.96 -10.44
N THR A 89 1.45 10.62 -11.59
CA THR A 89 0.42 10.21 -12.54
C THR A 89 0.70 8.80 -13.05
N ARG A 90 1.94 8.51 -13.44
CA ARG A 90 2.37 7.18 -13.89
C ARG A 90 2.24 6.13 -12.78
N LEU A 91 2.73 6.39 -11.58
CA LEU A 91 2.62 5.51 -10.42
C LEU A 91 1.16 5.12 -10.15
N ASN A 92 0.28 6.11 -10.01
CA ASN A 92 -1.14 5.88 -9.74
C ASN A 92 -1.84 5.16 -10.89
N LEU A 93 -1.52 5.48 -12.15
CA LEU A 93 -2.11 4.80 -13.31
C LEU A 93 -1.60 3.37 -13.46
N TYR A 94 -0.34 3.07 -13.12
CA TYR A 94 0.15 1.70 -13.09
C TYR A 94 -0.60 0.90 -12.03
N LEU A 95 -0.74 1.44 -10.81
CA LEU A 95 -1.48 0.79 -9.73
C LEU A 95 -2.95 0.55 -10.10
N HIS A 96 -3.67 1.58 -10.56
CA HIS A 96 -5.08 1.46 -10.93
C HIS A 96 -5.31 0.50 -12.10
N SER A 97 -4.46 0.55 -13.12
CA SER A 97 -4.57 -0.37 -14.26
C SER A 97 -4.22 -1.81 -13.87
N GLY A 98 -3.26 -1.99 -12.94
CA GLY A 98 -2.95 -3.29 -12.33
C GLY A 98 -4.12 -3.84 -11.52
N GLN A 99 -4.79 -3.02 -10.71
CA GLN A 99 -6.01 -3.39 -9.99
C GLN A 99 -7.14 -3.80 -10.94
N VAL A 100 -7.33 -3.09 -12.05
CA VAL A 100 -8.31 -3.43 -13.10
C VAL A 100 -7.96 -4.76 -13.78
N ALA A 101 -6.68 -4.99 -14.09
CA ALA A 101 -6.20 -6.25 -14.64
C ALA A 101 -6.45 -7.42 -13.67
N LEU A 102 -6.14 -7.23 -12.38
CA LEU A 102 -6.38 -8.20 -11.32
C LEU A 102 -7.86 -8.53 -11.18
N ALA A 103 -8.73 -7.51 -11.13
CA ALA A 103 -10.19 -7.69 -11.09
C ALA A 103 -10.74 -8.46 -12.30
N ASN A 104 -10.02 -8.47 -13.41
CA ASN A 104 -10.36 -9.19 -14.64
C ASN A 104 -9.57 -10.49 -14.82
N GLN A 105 -8.96 -11.04 -13.76
CA GLN A 105 -8.21 -12.31 -13.79
C GLN A 105 -7.02 -12.29 -14.77
N CYS A 106 -6.50 -11.10 -15.10
CA CYS A 106 -5.33 -10.92 -15.97
C CYS A 106 -4.06 -10.86 -15.11
N LEU A 107 -3.75 -11.96 -14.40
CA LEU A 107 -2.73 -11.99 -13.34
C LEU A 107 -1.33 -11.60 -13.82
N SER A 108 -0.88 -12.15 -14.95
CA SER A 108 0.45 -11.82 -15.49
C SER A 108 0.57 -10.38 -15.95
N GLN A 109 -0.52 -9.78 -16.46
CA GLN A 109 -0.52 -8.36 -16.79
C GLN A 109 -0.54 -7.50 -15.52
N ALA A 110 -1.33 -7.87 -14.52
CA ALA A 110 -1.36 -7.16 -13.23
C ALA A 110 0.04 -7.15 -12.58
N ASP A 111 0.74 -8.28 -12.57
CA ASP A 111 2.13 -8.40 -12.11
C ASP A 111 3.07 -7.45 -12.88
N ALA A 112 2.94 -7.36 -14.21
CA ALA A 112 3.72 -6.41 -15.01
C ALA A 112 3.46 -4.94 -14.63
N PHE A 113 2.19 -4.57 -14.37
CA PHE A 113 1.83 -3.24 -13.88
C PHE A 113 2.46 -2.93 -12.53
N PHE A 114 2.41 -3.88 -11.59
CA PHE A 114 2.97 -3.72 -10.25
C PHE A 114 4.49 -3.64 -10.29
N LYS A 115 5.16 -4.49 -11.07
CA LYS A 115 6.61 -4.40 -11.30
C LYS A 115 7.01 -3.05 -11.89
N ALA A 116 6.29 -2.56 -12.90
CA ALA A 116 6.55 -1.24 -13.49
C ALA A 116 6.37 -0.10 -12.47
N ALA A 117 5.36 -0.20 -11.58
CA ALA A 117 5.19 0.76 -10.49
C ALA A 117 6.33 0.70 -9.47
N ILE A 118 6.76 -0.50 -9.06
CA ILE A 118 7.90 -0.72 -8.15
C ILE A 118 9.18 -0.11 -8.74
N SER A 119 9.48 -0.39 -10.00
CA SER A 119 10.68 0.14 -10.67
C SER A 119 10.68 1.67 -10.79
N LEU A 120 9.52 2.32 -10.72
CA LEU A 120 9.38 3.77 -10.79
C LEU A 120 9.53 4.47 -9.43
N VAL A 121 9.39 3.75 -8.31
CA VAL A 121 9.51 4.32 -6.95
C VAL A 121 10.87 5.01 -6.72
N PRO A 122 12.03 4.40 -7.08
CA PRO A 122 13.33 5.06 -6.93
C PRO A 122 13.49 6.35 -7.73
N GLU A 123 12.72 6.53 -8.80
CA GLU A 123 12.80 7.72 -9.66
C GLU A 123 12.04 8.93 -9.08
N VAL A 124 11.32 8.76 -7.97
CA VAL A 124 10.55 9.86 -7.35
C VAL A 124 11.51 10.95 -6.88
N PRO A 125 11.40 12.19 -7.41
CA PRO A 125 12.28 13.28 -7.00
C PRO A 125 11.93 13.71 -5.57
N LYS A 126 12.86 14.32 -4.82
CA LYS A 126 12.61 14.83 -3.46
C LYS A 126 11.48 15.85 -3.37
N SER A 127 11.30 16.62 -4.45
CA SER A 127 10.25 17.63 -4.53
C SER A 127 9.58 17.66 -5.90
N ILE A 128 8.32 18.06 -5.91
CA ILE A 128 7.47 18.14 -7.09
C ILE A 128 6.79 19.51 -7.17
N SER A 129 6.53 19.99 -8.38
CA SER A 129 5.78 21.23 -8.61
C SER A 129 4.29 20.92 -8.70
N ILE A 130 3.49 21.49 -7.79
CA ILE A 130 2.03 21.42 -7.79
C ILE A 130 1.51 22.86 -7.82
N ASP A 131 0.75 23.20 -8.87
CA ASP A 131 0.23 24.55 -9.12
C ASP A 131 1.32 25.63 -9.05
N GLY A 132 2.51 25.31 -9.58
CA GLY A 132 3.68 26.19 -9.58
C GLY A 132 4.41 26.30 -8.24
N LYS A 133 3.98 25.58 -7.20
CA LYS A 133 4.64 25.55 -5.89
C LYS A 133 5.40 24.25 -5.71
N LEU A 134 6.66 24.37 -5.29
CA LEU A 134 7.48 23.22 -4.93
C LEU A 134 6.99 22.64 -3.60
N ARG A 135 6.74 21.33 -3.57
CA ARG A 135 6.32 20.58 -2.38
C ARG A 135 7.19 19.33 -2.22
N PRO A 136 7.43 18.85 -0.98
CA PRO A 136 8.08 17.57 -0.77
C PRO A 136 7.23 16.44 -1.37
N SER A 137 7.88 15.46 -1.99
CA SER A 137 7.21 14.33 -2.64
C SER A 137 6.85 13.20 -1.69
N GLU A 138 7.58 13.08 -0.56
CA GLU A 138 7.44 11.97 0.38
C GLU A 138 6.01 11.75 0.89
N PRO A 139 5.21 12.79 1.22
CA PRO A 139 3.82 12.58 1.64
C PRO A 139 2.96 11.93 0.55
N PHE A 140 3.20 12.28 -0.72
CA PHE A 140 2.50 11.69 -1.87
C PHE A 140 2.97 10.26 -2.13
N LEU A 141 4.26 9.99 -1.93
CA LEU A 141 4.81 8.65 -2.03
C LEU A 141 4.27 7.75 -0.92
N LEU A 142 4.19 8.24 0.32
CA LEU A 142 3.56 7.54 1.44
C LEU A 142 2.11 7.16 1.11
N GLU A 143 1.29 8.11 0.63
CA GLU A 143 -0.10 7.84 0.24
C GLU A 143 -0.20 6.75 -0.84
N PHE A 144 0.63 6.87 -1.89
CA PHE A 144 0.70 5.88 -2.95
C PHE A 144 1.09 4.48 -2.42
N LEU A 145 2.14 4.40 -1.60
CA LEU A 145 2.64 3.15 -1.05
C LEU A 145 1.62 2.48 -0.12
N CYS A 146 0.90 3.23 0.70
CA CYS A 146 -0.18 2.69 1.54
C CYS A 146 -1.29 2.04 0.70
N ASN A 147 -1.68 2.68 -0.42
CA ASN A 147 -2.64 2.09 -1.36
C ASN A 147 -2.06 0.85 -2.06
N PHE A 148 -0.78 0.89 -2.43
CA PHE A 148 -0.11 -0.24 -3.05
C PHE A 148 0.00 -1.43 -2.08
N PHE A 149 0.36 -1.22 -0.82
CA PHE A 149 0.37 -2.28 0.21
C PHE A 149 -1.01 -2.92 0.37
N SER A 150 -2.07 -2.11 0.41
CA SER A 150 -3.44 -2.63 0.43
C SER A 150 -3.72 -3.51 -0.79
N THR A 151 -3.27 -3.10 -1.98
CA THR A 151 -3.40 -3.92 -3.19
C THR A 151 -2.61 -5.22 -3.07
N LEU A 152 -1.37 -5.18 -2.59
CA LEU A 152 -0.50 -6.36 -2.47
C LEU A 152 -1.05 -7.43 -1.53
N LEU A 153 -1.89 -7.09 -0.56
CA LEU A 153 -2.54 -8.09 0.32
C LEU A 153 -3.27 -9.16 -0.50
N ILE A 154 -3.97 -8.74 -1.55
CA ILE A 154 -4.83 -9.61 -2.37
C ILE A 154 -4.17 -10.08 -3.67
N VAL A 155 -2.92 -9.70 -3.93
CA VAL A 155 -2.18 -10.15 -5.10
C VAL A 155 -1.61 -11.55 -4.82
N PRO A 156 -1.92 -12.56 -5.66
CA PRO A 156 -1.32 -13.87 -5.52
C PRO A 156 0.17 -13.82 -5.83
N ASP A 157 0.96 -14.59 -5.07
CA ASP A 157 2.35 -14.84 -5.38
C ASP A 157 2.49 -15.63 -6.69
N HIS A 158 3.54 -15.30 -7.45
CA HIS A 158 3.85 -16.00 -8.68
C HIS A 158 4.45 -17.39 -8.35
N PRO A 159 3.96 -18.49 -8.93
CA PRO A 159 4.41 -19.86 -8.60
C PRO A 159 5.93 -20.08 -8.72
N GLU A 160 6.60 -19.29 -9.56
CA GLU A 160 8.03 -19.46 -9.89
C GLU A 160 8.97 -18.48 -9.17
N HIS A 161 8.46 -17.48 -8.44
CA HIS A 161 9.29 -16.39 -7.89
C HIS A 161 9.46 -16.43 -6.37
N GLY A 162 8.96 -17.50 -5.73
CA GLY A 162 8.94 -17.62 -4.28
C GLY A 162 7.90 -16.73 -3.63
N VAL A 163 7.75 -16.90 -2.31
CA VAL A 163 6.71 -16.22 -1.53
C VAL A 163 7.05 -14.75 -1.27
N LEU A 164 6.02 -13.91 -1.26
CA LEU A 164 6.07 -12.48 -1.00
C LEU A 164 6.96 -11.71 -1.98
N PHE A 165 7.07 -12.18 -3.24
CA PHE A 165 8.03 -11.64 -4.20
C PHE A 165 7.86 -10.13 -4.44
N LEU A 166 6.64 -9.67 -4.79
CA LEU A 166 6.39 -8.26 -5.03
C LEU A 166 6.55 -7.40 -3.78
N VAL A 167 6.23 -7.96 -2.60
CA VAL A 167 6.46 -7.27 -1.32
C VAL A 167 7.95 -7.07 -1.09
N ARG A 168 8.78 -8.10 -1.32
CA ARG A 168 10.24 -8.01 -1.18
C ARG A 168 10.83 -7.00 -2.15
N GLU A 169 10.44 -7.06 -3.43
CA GLU A 169 10.89 -6.10 -4.43
C GLU A 169 10.54 -4.65 -4.03
N LEU A 170 9.32 -4.43 -3.53
CA LEU A 170 8.90 -3.11 -3.05
C LEU A 170 9.70 -2.66 -1.81
N LEU A 171 9.97 -3.56 -0.87
CA LEU A 171 10.79 -3.25 0.31
C LEU A 171 12.24 -2.93 -0.05
N ASN A 172 12.81 -3.64 -1.03
CA ASN A 172 14.16 -3.38 -1.52
C ASN A 172 14.26 -1.94 -2.09
N VAL A 173 13.32 -1.54 -2.95
CA VAL A 173 13.35 -0.17 -3.52
C VAL A 173 13.08 0.91 -2.47
N ILE A 174 12.24 0.65 -1.46
CA ILE A 174 11.98 1.57 -0.34
C ILE A 174 13.23 1.75 0.53
N GLN A 175 13.99 0.66 0.73
CA GLN A 175 15.23 0.68 1.48
C GLN A 175 16.30 1.52 0.78
N ASP A 176 16.40 1.42 -0.54
CA ASP A 176 17.38 2.13 -1.36
C ASP A 176 16.97 3.58 -1.67
N TYR A 177 15.70 3.93 -1.47
CA TYR A 177 15.21 5.30 -1.64
C TYR A 177 15.88 6.28 -0.66
N THR A 178 16.28 7.45 -1.15
CA THR A 178 16.92 8.49 -0.34
C THR A 178 15.89 9.37 0.35
N TRP A 179 15.56 9.01 1.60
CA TRP A 179 14.65 9.74 2.48
C TRP A 179 15.28 11.02 3.06
N GLU A 180 14.47 12.03 3.37
CA GLU A 180 14.89 13.22 4.10
C GLU A 180 15.00 12.94 5.62
N ASP A 181 16.14 13.29 6.24
CA ASP A 181 16.39 13.03 7.68
C ASP A 181 15.38 13.73 8.61
N SER A 182 14.84 14.86 8.14
CA SER A 182 13.84 15.63 8.88
C SER A 182 12.44 14.98 8.85
N SER A 183 12.22 14.02 7.95
CA SER A 183 10.96 13.35 7.74
C SER A 183 10.83 12.08 8.57
N ASP A 184 9.59 11.76 8.94
CA ASP A 184 9.23 10.52 9.61
C ASP A 184 8.46 9.57 8.66
N ASP A 185 8.32 9.92 7.38
CA ASP A 185 7.50 9.18 6.41
C ASP A 185 8.10 7.79 6.10
N LYS A 186 9.43 7.65 6.09
CA LYS A 186 10.10 6.35 6.03
C LYS A 186 9.58 5.39 7.11
N ILE A 187 9.42 5.88 8.34
CA ILE A 187 8.99 5.06 9.49
C ILE A 187 7.51 4.77 9.44
N ARG A 188 6.71 5.72 8.94
CA ARG A 188 5.29 5.48 8.67
C ARG A 188 5.09 4.40 7.59
N ILE A 189 5.96 4.36 6.58
CA ILE A 189 5.97 3.30 5.57
C ILE A 189 6.30 1.96 6.21
N TYR A 190 7.41 1.84 6.96
CA TYR A 190 7.73 0.57 7.64
C TYR A 190 6.65 0.14 8.64
N THR A 191 5.97 1.08 9.30
CA THR A 191 4.81 0.78 10.15
C THR A 191 3.65 0.22 9.32
N SER A 192 3.37 0.79 8.15
CA SER A 192 2.34 0.30 7.22
C SER A 192 2.69 -1.06 6.63
N VAL A 193 3.98 -1.33 6.40
CA VAL A 193 4.50 -2.65 6.03
C VAL A 193 4.20 -3.67 7.12
N LEU A 194 4.40 -3.34 8.40
CA LEU A 194 4.04 -4.24 9.50
C LEU A 194 2.54 -4.53 9.55
N HIS A 195 1.69 -3.55 9.22
CA HIS A 195 0.24 -3.76 9.11
C HIS A 195 -0.10 -4.71 7.96
N LEU A 196 0.54 -4.55 6.80
CA LEU A 196 0.40 -5.46 5.66
C LEU A 196 0.83 -6.89 6.03
N LEU A 197 2.02 -7.06 6.60
CA LEU A 197 2.56 -8.38 6.93
C LEU A 197 1.76 -9.07 8.05
N SER A 198 1.18 -8.31 8.98
CA SER A 198 0.23 -8.83 9.96
C SER A 198 -1.10 -9.26 9.32
N ALA A 199 -1.58 -8.52 8.31
CA ALA A 199 -2.75 -8.93 7.54
C ALA A 199 -2.45 -10.20 6.71
N MET A 200 -1.27 -10.28 6.11
CA MET A 200 -0.80 -11.46 5.36
C MET A 200 -0.59 -12.69 6.24
N SER A 201 -0.40 -12.54 7.55
CA SER A 201 -0.27 -13.68 8.47
C SER A 201 -1.62 -14.24 8.94
N GLN A 202 -2.74 -13.66 8.55
CA GLN A 202 -4.07 -14.16 8.91
C GLN A 202 -4.45 -15.36 8.02
N ASP A 203 -5.19 -16.31 8.58
CA ASP A 203 -5.70 -17.48 7.83
C ASP A 203 -6.71 -17.08 6.74
N THR A 204 -7.35 -15.91 6.89
CA THR A 204 -8.28 -15.35 5.90
C THR A 204 -8.15 -13.84 5.91
N TYR A 205 -8.02 -13.24 4.73
CA TYR A 205 -7.89 -11.80 4.57
C TYR A 205 -9.23 -11.09 4.75
N LEU A 206 -9.17 -9.81 5.10
CA LEU A 206 -10.35 -8.98 5.34
C LEU A 206 -11.19 -8.74 4.07
N TYR A 207 -10.55 -8.76 2.90
CA TYR A 207 -11.18 -8.53 1.61
C TYR A 207 -10.48 -9.32 0.52
N HIS A 208 -11.22 -9.57 -0.57
CA HIS A 208 -10.78 -10.37 -1.71
C HIS A 208 -11.31 -9.78 -3.01
N ILE A 209 -10.72 -10.24 -4.12
CA ILE A 209 -11.30 -10.05 -5.46
C ILE A 209 -11.99 -11.34 -5.87
N ASP A 210 -13.25 -11.21 -6.28
CA ASP A 210 -14.03 -12.30 -6.86
C ASP A 210 -13.26 -12.99 -8.00
N LYS A 211 -13.03 -14.31 -7.83
CA LYS A 211 -12.30 -15.23 -8.73
C LYS A 211 -10.79 -15.01 -8.83
N VAL A 212 -10.19 -14.41 -7.81
CA VAL A 212 -8.74 -14.37 -7.66
C VAL A 212 -8.41 -15.00 -6.32
N ASP A 213 -7.64 -16.08 -6.35
CA ASP A 213 -7.16 -16.74 -5.14
C ASP A 213 -5.98 -15.95 -4.60
N SER A 214 -6.17 -15.22 -3.50
CA SER A 214 -5.12 -14.48 -2.81
C SER A 214 -4.26 -15.41 -1.94
N ASN A 215 -3.15 -14.88 -1.40
CA ASN A 215 -2.18 -15.68 -0.65
C ASN A 215 -2.74 -16.41 0.59
N ASP A 216 -3.82 -15.94 1.21
CA ASP A 216 -4.51 -16.68 2.27
C ASP A 216 -5.16 -17.97 1.74
N SER A 217 -5.70 -17.95 0.52
CA SER A 217 -6.22 -19.13 -0.16
C SER A 217 -5.11 -20.06 -0.65
N LEU A 218 -3.98 -19.51 -1.09
CA LEU A 218 -2.84 -20.28 -1.61
C LEU A 218 -2.01 -20.95 -0.51
N TYR A 219 -1.81 -20.27 0.62
CA TYR A 219 -0.91 -20.71 1.68
C TYR A 219 -1.62 -21.04 3.00
N GLY A 220 -2.75 -20.39 3.33
CA GLY A 220 -3.63 -20.77 4.44
C GLY A 220 -2.91 -21.05 5.77
N GLY A 221 -2.05 -20.13 6.22
CA GLY A 221 -1.30 -20.30 7.47
C GLY A 221 -0.09 -21.25 7.38
N ASP A 222 0.37 -21.58 6.17
CA ASP A 222 1.56 -22.43 5.97
C ASP A 222 2.77 -21.89 6.75
N SER A 223 3.43 -22.80 7.48
CA SER A 223 4.51 -22.42 8.39
C SER A 223 5.74 -21.85 7.68
N ARG A 224 6.02 -22.24 6.43
CA ARG A 224 7.15 -21.69 5.66
C ARG A 224 6.81 -20.29 5.16
N PHE A 225 5.59 -20.08 4.69
CA PHE A 225 5.10 -18.75 4.32
C PHE A 225 5.16 -17.80 5.54
N LEU A 226 4.64 -18.23 6.69
CA LEU A 226 4.67 -17.43 7.92
C LEU A 226 6.09 -17.16 8.43
N ALA A 227 7.04 -18.10 8.24
CA ALA A 227 8.44 -17.88 8.59
C ALA A 227 9.07 -16.79 7.71
N GLU A 228 8.81 -16.79 6.40
CA GLU A 228 9.27 -15.74 5.49
C GLU A 228 8.62 -14.38 5.79
N ASN A 229 7.32 -14.36 6.07
CA ASN A 229 6.61 -13.16 6.52
C ASN A 229 7.22 -12.59 7.82
N SER A 230 7.53 -13.46 8.79
CA SER A 230 8.12 -13.07 10.07
C SER A 230 9.50 -12.45 9.91
N LYS A 231 10.34 -12.95 8.98
CA LYS A 231 11.64 -12.34 8.66
C LYS A 231 11.49 -10.90 8.15
N LEU A 232 10.50 -10.65 7.31
CA LEU A 232 10.22 -9.29 6.82
C LEU A 232 9.70 -8.38 7.95
N CYS A 233 8.87 -8.91 8.86
CA CYS A 233 8.44 -8.17 10.06
C CYS A 233 9.65 -7.78 10.92
N GLU A 234 10.56 -8.73 11.20
CA GLU A 234 11.78 -8.46 11.97
C GLU A 234 12.64 -7.38 11.31
N ALA A 235 12.87 -7.47 10.00
CA ALA A 235 13.63 -6.47 9.26
C ALA A 235 12.98 -5.07 9.33
N ALA A 236 11.66 -4.96 9.15
CA ALA A 236 10.93 -3.70 9.26
C ALA A 236 10.99 -3.13 10.68
N MET A 237 10.84 -3.95 11.72
CA MET A 237 10.97 -3.52 13.11
C MET A 237 12.38 -2.99 13.41
N VAL A 238 13.43 -3.62 12.87
CA VAL A 238 14.81 -3.14 13.01
C VAL A 238 14.97 -1.73 12.44
N GLN A 239 14.40 -1.45 11.26
CA GLN A 239 14.44 -0.11 10.65
C GLN A 239 13.75 0.95 11.53
N ILE A 240 12.58 0.63 12.09
CA ILE A 240 11.85 1.53 13.00
C ILE A 240 12.69 1.80 14.27
N LEU A 241 13.24 0.74 14.88
CA LEU A 241 14.01 0.86 16.11
C LEU A 241 15.31 1.63 15.91
N GLU A 242 15.99 1.47 14.77
CA GLU A 242 17.21 2.22 14.49
C GLU A 242 16.92 3.72 14.33
N HIS A 243 15.83 4.09 13.66
CA HIS A 243 15.41 5.50 13.58
C HIS A 243 15.08 6.09 14.96
N LEU A 244 14.39 5.33 15.81
CA LEU A 244 14.12 5.76 17.19
C LEU A 244 15.42 5.99 17.98
N LYS A 245 16.48 5.21 17.75
CA LYS A 245 17.79 5.45 18.36
C LYS A 245 18.46 6.70 17.79
N THR A 246 18.39 6.93 16.48
CA THR A 246 18.94 8.14 15.84
C THR A 246 18.29 9.39 16.41
N LEU A 247 16.95 9.42 16.52
CA LEU A 247 16.24 10.54 17.15
C LEU A 247 16.63 10.77 18.62
N ALA A 248 17.06 9.72 19.33
CA ALA A 248 17.60 9.86 20.68
C ALA A 248 18.94 10.60 20.69
N LYS A 249 19.82 10.25 19.75
CA LYS A 249 21.16 10.84 19.59
C LYS A 249 21.06 12.31 19.17
N ASP A 250 20.08 12.63 18.32
CA ASP A 250 19.84 13.99 17.81
C ASP A 250 19.00 14.85 18.77
N GLU A 251 18.74 14.37 19.99
CA GLU A 251 17.90 15.03 21.01
C GLU A 251 16.49 15.38 20.53
N ALA A 252 15.99 14.71 19.48
CA ALA A 252 14.65 14.86 18.94
C ALA A 252 13.59 14.10 19.76
N LEU A 253 13.63 14.28 21.09
CA LEU A 253 12.91 13.48 22.09
C LEU A 253 11.39 13.49 21.92
N LYS A 254 10.82 14.61 21.46
CA LYS A 254 9.39 14.71 21.18
C LYS A 254 8.97 13.83 20.00
N ARG A 255 9.73 13.85 18.89
CA ARG A 255 9.49 13.01 17.71
C ARG A 255 9.66 11.53 18.09
N GLN A 256 10.74 11.21 18.81
CA GLN A 256 10.99 9.87 19.32
C GLN A 256 9.83 9.34 20.16
N SER A 257 9.30 10.16 21.07
CA SER A 257 8.18 9.76 21.94
C SER A 257 6.89 9.51 21.16
N LEU A 258 6.59 10.36 20.18
CA LEU A 258 5.40 10.20 19.33
C LEU A 258 5.48 8.95 18.45
N LEU A 259 6.62 8.72 17.80
CA LEU A 259 6.83 7.53 16.97
C LEU A 259 6.89 6.24 17.81
N GLY A 260 7.52 6.28 18.98
CA GLY A 260 7.56 5.16 19.91
C GLY A 260 6.15 4.74 20.36
N LEU A 261 5.29 5.71 20.68
CA LEU A 261 3.89 5.45 21.02
C LEU A 261 3.08 4.95 19.81
N SER A 262 3.31 5.50 18.62
CA SER A 262 2.67 5.02 17.38
C SER A 262 3.05 3.58 17.07
N PHE A 263 4.31 3.22 17.24
CA PHE A 263 4.79 1.86 17.03
C PHE A 263 4.23 0.91 18.10
N PHE A 264 4.19 1.32 19.38
CA PHE A 264 3.50 0.58 20.44
C PHE A 264 2.04 0.29 20.06
N ASN A 265 1.30 1.29 19.62
CA ASN A 265 -0.10 1.12 19.23
C ASN A 265 -0.25 0.16 18.04
N SER A 266 0.70 0.15 17.12
CA SER A 266 0.73 -0.80 16.00
C SER A 266 0.96 -2.24 16.47
N ILE A 267 1.91 -2.47 17.38
CA ILE A 267 2.12 -3.80 17.97
C ILE A 267 0.88 -4.24 18.77
N LEU A 268 0.28 -3.33 19.53
CA LEU A 268 -0.94 -3.62 20.29
C LEU A 268 -2.12 -4.01 19.40
N ALA A 269 -2.24 -3.41 18.21
CA ALA A 269 -3.32 -3.68 17.28
C ALA A 269 -3.11 -4.97 16.46
N HIS A 270 -1.85 -5.28 16.11
CA HIS A 270 -1.53 -6.24 15.05
C HIS A 270 -0.55 -7.36 15.46
N GLY A 271 0.19 -7.17 16.55
CA GLY A 271 1.21 -8.11 17.01
C GLY A 271 0.68 -9.16 17.97
N ASP A 272 1.31 -10.34 17.95
CA ASP A 272 1.05 -11.38 18.96
C ASP A 272 1.81 -11.07 20.26
N LEU A 273 1.10 -10.46 21.22
CA LEU A 273 1.65 -10.10 22.54
C LEU A 273 1.81 -11.28 23.50
N ARG A 274 1.47 -12.52 23.08
CA ARG A 274 1.86 -13.75 23.77
C ARG A 274 3.34 -14.06 23.53
N ASN A 275 3.94 -13.51 22.46
CA ASN A 275 5.37 -13.57 22.24
C ASN A 275 6.11 -12.68 23.25
N ASN A 276 6.93 -13.29 24.10
CA ASN A 276 7.67 -12.59 25.15
C ASN A 276 8.56 -11.44 24.62
N LYS A 277 9.15 -11.58 23.43
CA LYS A 277 10.00 -10.53 22.83
C LYS A 277 9.16 -9.31 22.43
N LEU A 278 8.02 -9.53 21.77
CA LEU A 278 7.11 -8.43 21.38
C LEU A 278 6.44 -7.79 22.59
N ASN A 279 6.07 -8.59 23.60
CA ASN A 279 5.54 -8.09 24.86
C ASN A 279 6.55 -7.18 25.56
N GLN A 280 7.81 -7.63 25.69
CA GLN A 280 8.87 -6.82 26.28
C GLN A 280 9.16 -5.55 25.47
N LEU A 281 9.18 -5.65 24.13
CA LEU A 281 9.35 -4.50 23.26
C LEU A 281 8.24 -3.47 23.48
N SER A 282 6.99 -3.92 23.60
CA SER A 282 5.84 -3.05 23.85
C SER A 282 5.98 -2.28 25.16
N VAL A 283 6.40 -2.96 26.24
CA VAL A 283 6.69 -2.30 27.52
C VAL A 283 7.81 -1.26 27.37
N ASN A 284 8.89 -1.61 26.66
CA ASN A 284 10.00 -0.68 26.42
C ASN A 284 9.54 0.58 25.64
N LEU A 285 8.72 0.41 24.59
CA LEU A 285 8.19 1.51 23.79
C LEU A 285 7.24 2.41 24.60
N TRP A 286 6.42 1.82 25.47
CA TRP A 286 5.54 2.56 26.38
C TRP A 286 6.33 3.44 27.36
N HIS A 287 7.41 2.91 27.94
CA HIS A 287 8.30 3.68 28.79
C HIS A 287 9.07 4.74 28.00
N LEU A 288 9.54 4.40 26.79
CA LEU A 288 10.22 5.34 25.91
C LEU A 288 9.35 6.56 25.60
N ALA A 289 8.08 6.35 25.28
CA ALA A 289 7.12 7.42 25.02
C ALA A 289 6.98 8.39 26.20
N GLN A 290 7.11 7.90 27.44
CA GLN A 290 6.93 8.70 28.65
C GLN A 290 8.21 9.34 29.18
N ARG A 291 9.39 8.79 28.86
CA ARG A 291 10.70 9.08 29.49
C ARG A 291 11.05 10.58 29.60
N HIS A 292 10.51 11.40 28.69
CA HIS A 292 10.77 12.84 28.62
C HIS A 292 9.49 13.71 28.70
N GLY A 293 8.38 13.17 29.21
CA GLY A 293 7.11 13.90 29.36
C GLY A 293 6.47 14.36 28.04
N CYS A 294 6.97 13.89 26.90
CA CYS A 294 6.56 14.33 25.57
C CYS A 294 5.33 13.59 25.02
N ALA A 295 4.95 12.46 25.61
CA ALA A 295 3.77 11.72 25.18
C ALA A 295 2.46 12.45 25.49
N ASP A 296 1.49 12.27 24.59
CA ASP A 296 0.11 12.71 24.83
C ASP A 296 -0.55 11.83 25.90
N THR A 297 -0.61 12.35 27.13
CA THR A 297 -1.21 11.69 28.28
C THR A 297 -2.65 11.24 28.01
N ARG A 298 -3.42 12.01 27.21
CA ARG A 298 -4.82 11.66 26.90
C ARG A 298 -4.87 10.39 26.05
N THR A 299 -4.04 10.29 25.02
CA THR A 299 -3.93 9.08 24.20
C THR A 299 -3.46 7.90 25.04
N MET A 300 -2.44 8.07 25.88
CA MET A 300 -1.94 6.98 26.73
C MET A 300 -3.01 6.45 27.69
N VAL A 301 -3.75 7.32 28.38
CA VAL A 301 -4.85 6.91 29.27
C VAL A 301 -5.88 6.07 28.50
N LYS A 302 -6.33 6.56 27.33
CA LYS A 302 -7.28 5.84 26.49
C LYS A 302 -6.76 4.49 26.00
N THR A 303 -5.48 4.42 25.62
CA THR A 303 -4.84 3.18 25.20
C THR A 303 -4.79 2.18 26.36
N LEU A 304 -4.44 2.61 27.57
CA LEU A 304 -4.42 1.74 28.75
C LEU A 304 -5.83 1.25 29.12
N ASP A 305 -6.83 2.11 29.05
CA ASP A 305 -8.24 1.75 29.27
C ASP A 305 -8.73 0.74 28.23
N TYR A 306 -8.32 0.91 26.97
CA TYR A 306 -8.59 -0.04 25.90
C TYR A 306 -7.97 -1.42 26.19
N ILE A 307 -6.70 -1.47 26.63
CA ILE A 307 -6.02 -2.72 27.00
C ILE A 307 -6.78 -3.41 28.13
N LYS A 308 -7.11 -2.68 29.21
CA LYS A 308 -7.90 -3.20 30.34
C LYS A 308 -9.29 -3.69 29.95
N LYS A 309 -9.92 -3.05 28.96
CA LYS A 309 -11.22 -3.48 28.44
C LYS A 309 -11.07 -4.77 27.62
N ARG A 310 -10.07 -4.86 26.75
CA ARG A 310 -9.79 -6.06 25.95
C ARG A 310 -9.34 -7.24 26.78
N SER A 311 -8.61 -7.02 27.86
CA SER A 311 -8.11 -8.09 28.72
C SER A 311 -9.22 -8.85 29.48
N LYS A 312 -10.45 -8.32 29.49
CA LYS A 312 -11.64 -9.01 30.02
C LYS A 312 -12.21 -10.08 29.09
N GLN A 313 -11.77 -10.13 27.84
CA GLN A 313 -12.19 -11.18 26.91
C GLN A 313 -11.50 -12.51 27.25
N PRO A 314 -12.13 -13.67 26.94
CA PRO A 314 -11.48 -14.97 27.06
C PRO A 314 -10.13 -15.01 26.31
N ASP A 315 -9.15 -15.74 26.83
CA ASP A 315 -7.82 -15.96 26.22
C ASP A 315 -6.92 -14.71 26.04
N MET A 316 -7.23 -13.62 26.77
CA MET A 316 -6.49 -12.35 26.75
C MET A 316 -5.70 -12.05 28.04
N ASN A 317 -5.34 -13.08 28.82
CA ASN A 317 -4.59 -12.92 30.08
C ASN A 317 -3.26 -12.16 29.91
N HIS A 318 -2.57 -12.36 28.79
CA HIS A 318 -1.35 -11.64 28.43
C HIS A 318 -1.54 -10.11 28.37
N LEU A 319 -2.75 -9.61 28.06
CA LEU A 319 -3.07 -8.17 28.10
C LEU A 319 -3.29 -7.66 29.53
N SER A 320 -3.83 -8.50 30.42
CA SER A 320 -3.93 -8.16 31.85
C SER A 320 -2.55 -8.01 32.47
N GLU A 321 -1.64 -8.97 32.18
CA GLU A 321 -0.24 -8.91 32.59
C GLU A 321 0.48 -7.70 31.99
N LEU A 322 0.26 -7.42 30.70
CA LEU A 322 0.81 -6.25 30.04
C LEU A 322 0.33 -4.97 30.74
N ALA A 323 -0.97 -4.80 31.00
CA ALA A 323 -1.52 -3.59 31.62
C ALA A 323 -0.88 -3.26 32.99
N LEU A 324 -0.51 -4.27 33.78
CA LEU A 324 0.20 -4.08 35.06
C LEU A 324 1.60 -3.48 34.88
N ARG A 325 2.21 -3.70 33.72
CA ARG A 325 3.56 -3.23 33.35
C ARG A 325 3.55 -1.90 32.60
N LEU A 326 2.37 -1.28 32.40
CA LEU A 326 2.20 -0.02 31.68
C LEU A 326 1.73 1.10 32.62
N PRO A 327 2.49 1.47 33.68
CA PRO A 327 2.11 2.57 34.53
C PRO A 327 2.11 3.88 33.73
N LEU A 328 1.19 4.78 34.09
CA LEU A 328 1.19 6.16 33.64
C LEU A 328 2.09 6.96 34.59
N GLN A 329 3.08 7.66 34.04
CA GLN A 329 3.88 8.60 34.83
C GLN A 329 3.02 9.81 35.18
N THR A 330 2.85 10.08 36.48
CA THR A 330 2.31 11.35 36.97
C THR A 330 3.29 12.46 36.61
N ARG A 331 2.82 13.49 35.89
CA ARG A 331 3.59 14.72 35.66
C ARG A 331 3.90 15.34 37.04
N THR A 332 5.15 15.27 37.46
CA THR A 332 5.69 16.12 38.53
C THR A 332 6.10 17.47 37.96
#